data_AF-A0A962KSZ5-F1
#
_entry.id   AF-A0A962KSZ5-F1
#
_cell.length_a   1.000
_cell.length_b   1.000
_cell.length_c   1.000
_cell.angle_alpha   90.00
_cell.angle_beta   90.00
_cell.angle_gamma   90.00
#
_symmetry.space_group_name_H-M   'P 1'
#
loop_
_entity.id
_entity.type
_entity.pdbx_description
1 polymer ?
#
loop_
_entity_poly.entity_id
_entity_poly.type
_entity_poly.pdbx_seq_one_letter_code
_entity_poly.pdbx_strand_id
1 'polypeptide(L)'
;MSANPLLEKSTLPNQAPPFDLIKTEHYLPGLRAAIEEAEKNIRKLRNNKAEPDFENTLVALETASETVDQVTSVFYNQLSAMGGDDLHALAAEMGPIGAKFSNDVILDSKLFKRVNAVYEKRDSLNLTPEQKTLLEETWKGFVRGGAKLSKKKKERLREISDRLSTLSPAFMQNTVKAAEAFELVIDNEKDLSGLPDSAIESAAHAAEEKGYAGKWLFTLDYPSFGPFLQYADNRELREKIWRAYGSKAWKDQYDNSEIILETVRLKKERAKLLGYKTHAHYVLEERMAKSPDEVMAFLKKLKKVYKPAAKKDLAKLRKYAAREHGLDELMPWDVGYYAEKLRKKLFDFTSEDFRPYYSLEKVLTGCFDHFSRLFGIKFVKTEGKYPVWHKDVQVFDVVNSGDGAFVGTFYADFHPRTGKNQGAWMTTYRNQGLWRGRVERPVVAIVCNFTKPTKDKPSLLTHG
;
A
#
# COMPACT_ATOMS: atom_id res chain seq x y z
N MET A 1 -28.53 18.95 -11.52
CA MET A 1 -27.55 17.86 -11.41
C MET A 1 -26.47 18.35 -10.46
N SER A 2 -26.24 17.65 -9.34
CA SER A 2 -25.14 18.00 -8.43
C SER A 2 -23.81 17.92 -9.17
N ALA A 3 -22.92 18.90 -9.01
CA ALA A 3 -21.56 18.82 -9.54
C ALA A 3 -20.82 17.63 -8.88
N ASN A 4 -20.02 16.90 -9.65
CA ASN A 4 -19.25 15.76 -9.13
C ASN A 4 -18.04 16.29 -8.31
N PRO A 5 -17.95 16.00 -7.00
CA PRO A 5 -16.91 16.58 -6.13
C PRO A 5 -15.49 16.15 -6.48
N LEU A 6 -15.31 15.11 -7.31
CA LEU A 6 -14.02 14.63 -7.79
C LEU A 6 -13.47 15.45 -8.96
N LEU A 7 -14.31 16.23 -9.65
CA LEU A 7 -13.93 17.02 -10.83
C LEU A 7 -13.63 18.48 -10.49
N GLU A 8 -14.21 18.96 -9.39
CA GLU A 8 -14.09 20.34 -8.96
C GLU A 8 -12.80 20.59 -8.17
N LYS A 9 -12.31 21.83 -8.25
CA LYS A 9 -11.21 22.26 -7.37
C LYS A 9 -11.74 22.31 -5.94
N SER A 10 -11.18 21.50 -5.04
CA SER A 10 -11.57 21.53 -3.63
C SER A 10 -11.29 22.91 -3.01
N THR A 11 -12.29 23.42 -2.29
CA THR A 11 -12.20 24.66 -1.51
C THR A 11 -11.62 24.45 -0.12
N LEU A 12 -11.40 23.19 0.27
CA LEU A 12 -10.78 22.85 1.54
C LEU A 12 -9.33 23.38 1.58
N PRO A 13 -8.78 23.62 2.78
CA PRO A 13 -7.37 23.99 2.93
C PRO A 13 -6.46 22.99 2.19
N ASN A 14 -5.38 23.50 1.58
CA ASN A 14 -4.49 22.72 0.72
C ASN A 14 -5.21 21.93 -0.39
N GLN A 15 -6.43 22.31 -0.77
CA GLN A 15 -7.30 21.60 -1.73
C GLN A 15 -7.43 20.11 -1.40
N ALA A 16 -7.52 19.77 -0.11
CA ALA A 16 -7.66 18.39 0.34
C ALA A 16 -8.93 17.73 -0.23
N PRO A 17 -8.96 16.40 -0.43
CA PRO A 17 -10.15 15.73 -0.94
C PRO A 17 -11.37 15.91 -0.01
N PRO A 18 -12.54 16.28 -0.53
CA PRO A 18 -13.76 16.43 0.27
C PRO A 18 -14.41 15.07 0.56
N PHE A 19 -13.80 14.27 1.44
CA PHE A 19 -14.22 12.89 1.73
C PHE A 19 -15.67 12.76 2.21
N ASP A 20 -16.23 13.81 2.81
CA ASP A 20 -17.62 13.91 3.24
C ASP A 20 -18.62 14.03 2.07
N LEU A 21 -18.17 14.56 0.93
CA LEU A 21 -18.99 14.72 -0.27
C LEU A 21 -18.80 13.58 -1.27
N ILE A 22 -17.67 12.87 -1.22
CA ILE A 22 -17.35 11.80 -2.15
C ILE A 22 -18.15 10.54 -1.81
N LYS A 23 -18.88 10.03 -2.80
CA LYS A 23 -19.67 8.79 -2.72
C LYS A 23 -19.22 7.83 -3.81
N THR A 24 -19.49 6.53 -3.62
CA THR A 24 -19.16 5.48 -4.59
C THR A 24 -19.64 5.80 -6.00
N GLU A 25 -20.86 6.32 -6.13
CA GLU A 25 -21.49 6.70 -7.40
C GLU A 25 -20.77 7.84 -8.15
N HIS A 26 -19.88 8.59 -7.49
CA HIS A 26 -19.13 9.68 -8.12
C HIS A 26 -17.91 9.19 -8.91
N TYR A 27 -17.32 8.04 -8.56
CA TYR A 27 -16.03 7.64 -9.12
C TYR A 27 -16.08 7.29 -10.60
N LEU A 28 -17.03 6.45 -11.04
CA LEU A 28 -17.08 6.03 -12.45
C LEU A 28 -17.42 7.21 -13.39
N PRO A 29 -18.44 8.04 -13.12
CA PRO A 29 -18.70 9.23 -13.93
C PRO A 29 -17.54 10.23 -13.86
N GLY A 30 -16.92 10.39 -12.68
CA GLY A 30 -15.76 11.26 -12.48
C GLY A 30 -14.57 10.84 -13.32
N LEU A 31 -14.21 9.55 -13.30
CA LEU A 31 -13.11 9.02 -14.10
C LEU A 31 -13.34 9.20 -15.60
N ARG A 32 -14.57 8.93 -16.08
CA ARG A 32 -14.91 9.11 -17.50
C ARG A 32 -14.78 10.57 -17.94
N ALA A 33 -15.34 11.49 -17.17
CA ALA A 33 -15.24 12.92 -17.45
C ALA A 33 -13.78 13.43 -17.40
N ALA A 34 -13.01 12.98 -16.41
CA ALA A 34 -11.59 13.30 -16.29
C ALA A 34 -10.76 12.79 -17.48
N ILE A 35 -11.06 11.57 -17.97
CA ILE A 35 -10.42 11.03 -19.18
C ILE A 35 -10.81 11.84 -20.41
N GLU A 36 -12.08 12.21 -20.57
CA GLU A 36 -12.51 13.07 -21.69
C GLU A 36 -11.80 14.43 -21.70
N GLU A 37 -11.60 15.04 -20.52
CA GLU A 37 -10.79 16.25 -20.36
C GLU A 37 -9.34 15.99 -20.79
N ALA A 38 -8.71 14.95 -20.23
CA ALA A 38 -7.32 14.61 -20.51
C ALA A 38 -7.09 14.32 -22.00
N GLU A 39 -8.01 13.59 -22.64
CA GLU A 39 -7.95 13.35 -24.08
C GLU A 39 -8.04 14.64 -24.90
N LYS A 40 -8.82 15.65 -24.48
CA LYS A 40 -8.84 16.97 -25.14
C LYS A 40 -7.48 17.64 -25.03
N ASN A 41 -6.84 17.57 -23.86
CA ASN A 41 -5.51 18.13 -23.62
C ASN A 41 -4.45 17.42 -24.48
N ILE A 42 -4.44 16.08 -24.47
CA ILE A 42 -3.55 15.25 -25.28
C ILE A 42 -3.77 15.48 -26.78
N ARG A 43 -5.02 15.67 -27.23
CA ARG A 43 -5.32 16.00 -28.63
C ARG A 43 -4.69 17.33 -29.06
N LYS A 44 -4.76 18.36 -28.21
CA LYS A 44 -4.12 19.67 -28.47
C LYS A 44 -2.60 19.50 -28.56
N LEU A 45 -2.01 18.80 -27.59
CA LEU A 45 -0.58 18.50 -27.54
C LEU A 45 -0.08 17.77 -28.79
N ARG A 46 -0.75 16.68 -29.15
CA ARG A 46 -0.45 15.83 -30.31
C ARG A 46 -0.51 16.59 -31.64
N ASN A 47 -1.45 17.52 -31.76
CA ASN A 47 -1.72 18.25 -32.99
C ASN A 47 -1.08 19.65 -33.01
N ASN A 48 -0.30 20.00 -31.99
CA ASN A 48 0.41 21.27 -31.94
C ASN A 48 1.40 21.33 -33.13
N LYS A 49 1.28 22.38 -33.95
CA LYS A 49 2.12 22.58 -35.15
C LYS A 49 3.46 23.23 -34.84
N ALA A 50 3.61 23.84 -33.66
CA ALA A 50 4.88 24.38 -33.21
C ALA A 50 5.92 23.26 -33.07
N GLU A 51 7.17 23.62 -33.33
CA GLU A 51 8.31 22.74 -33.12
C GLU A 51 8.32 22.22 -31.67
N PRO A 52 8.48 20.90 -31.44
CA PRO A 52 8.50 20.36 -30.08
C PRO A 52 9.62 20.97 -29.23
N ASP A 53 9.25 21.53 -28.08
CA ASP A 53 10.16 22.02 -27.05
C ASP A 53 9.77 21.44 -25.67
N PHE A 54 10.53 21.78 -24.63
CA PHE A 54 10.29 21.28 -23.28
C PHE A 54 8.90 21.66 -22.74
N GLU A 55 8.48 22.91 -22.89
CA GLU A 55 7.22 23.42 -22.35
C GLU A 55 6.01 22.87 -23.09
N ASN A 56 6.03 22.98 -24.43
CA ASN A 56 4.93 22.59 -25.29
C ASN A 56 4.80 21.08 -25.49
N THR A 57 5.73 20.29 -24.93
CA THR A 57 5.72 18.83 -25.01
C THR A 57 5.76 18.15 -23.64
N LEU A 58 6.75 18.43 -22.78
CA LEU A 58 6.95 17.70 -21.52
C LEU A 58 6.07 18.28 -20.42
N VAL A 59 6.12 19.60 -20.19
CA VAL A 59 5.26 20.26 -19.20
C VAL A 59 3.79 20.09 -19.58
N ALA A 60 3.46 20.30 -20.86
CA ALA A 60 2.11 20.09 -21.36
C ALA A 60 1.61 18.64 -21.24
N LEU A 61 2.50 17.64 -21.28
CA LEU A 61 2.14 16.23 -21.05
C LEU A 61 1.95 15.94 -19.56
N GLU A 62 2.86 16.43 -18.72
CA GLU A 62 2.83 16.25 -17.26
C GLU A 62 1.51 16.74 -16.67
N THR A 63 0.99 17.88 -17.15
CA THR A 63 -0.27 18.46 -16.67
C THR A 63 -1.51 17.96 -17.42
N ALA A 64 -1.37 17.06 -18.41
CA ALA A 64 -2.48 16.71 -19.30
C ALA A 64 -3.56 15.85 -18.62
N SER A 65 -3.19 15.06 -17.62
CA SER A 65 -4.03 14.07 -16.94
C SER A 65 -4.28 14.34 -15.47
N GLU A 66 -3.96 15.54 -14.96
CA GLU A 66 -4.08 15.89 -13.53
C GLU A 66 -5.41 15.43 -12.91
N THR A 67 -6.56 15.74 -13.52
CA THR A 67 -7.87 15.33 -13.00
C THR A 67 -8.02 13.81 -12.93
N VAL A 68 -7.48 13.04 -13.89
CA VAL A 68 -7.49 11.57 -13.87
C VAL A 68 -6.67 11.06 -12.69
N ASP A 69 -5.49 11.64 -12.46
CA ASP A 69 -4.60 11.28 -11.37
C ASP A 69 -5.23 11.58 -10.01
N GLN A 70 -5.96 12.70 -9.87
CA GLN A 70 -6.72 13.04 -8.67
C GLN A 70 -7.83 12.01 -8.39
N VAL A 71 -8.69 11.73 -9.38
CA VAL A 71 -9.81 10.79 -9.20
C VAL A 71 -9.30 9.40 -8.84
N THR A 72 -8.29 8.91 -9.56
CA THR A 72 -7.74 7.57 -9.35
C THR A 72 -6.96 7.46 -8.03
N SER A 73 -6.19 8.48 -7.65
CA SER A 73 -5.48 8.49 -6.37
C SER A 73 -6.44 8.43 -5.19
N VAL A 74 -7.52 9.23 -5.21
CA VAL A 74 -8.56 9.16 -4.18
C VAL A 74 -9.21 7.78 -4.17
N PHE A 75 -9.63 7.26 -5.34
CA PHE A 75 -10.30 5.96 -5.43
C PHE A 75 -9.45 4.81 -4.90
N TYR A 76 -8.22 4.63 -5.38
CA TYR A 76 -7.38 3.50 -4.98
C TYR A 76 -6.90 3.59 -3.53
N ASN A 77 -6.76 4.80 -2.99
CA ASN A 77 -6.51 4.98 -1.55
C ASN A 77 -7.70 4.57 -0.71
N GLN A 78 -8.92 4.94 -1.13
CA GLN A 78 -10.15 4.50 -0.47
C GLN A 78 -10.38 3.00 -0.62
N LEU A 79 -10.09 2.41 -1.78
CA LEU A 79 -10.13 0.96 -1.97
C LEU A 79 -9.20 0.23 -1.00
N SER A 80 -8.01 0.78 -0.73
CA SER A 80 -7.06 0.17 0.20
C SER A 80 -7.40 0.38 1.69
N ALA A 81 -8.05 1.50 2.02
CA ALA A 81 -8.35 1.87 3.41
C ALA A 81 -9.77 1.51 3.87
N MET A 82 -10.71 1.34 2.94
CA MET A 82 -12.15 1.21 3.15
C MET A 82 -12.80 0.27 2.09
N GLY A 83 -12.05 -0.69 1.55
CA GLY A 83 -12.44 -1.58 0.45
C GLY A 83 -13.57 -2.55 0.76
N GLY A 84 -14.81 -2.06 0.75
CA GLY A 84 -16.03 -2.87 0.74
C GLY A 84 -16.35 -3.44 -0.64
N ASP A 85 -17.37 -4.31 -0.71
CA ASP A 85 -17.79 -4.97 -1.95
C ASP A 85 -18.07 -3.98 -3.10
N ASP A 86 -18.71 -2.84 -2.81
CA ASP A 86 -19.02 -1.82 -3.80
C ASP A 86 -17.77 -1.20 -4.43
N LEU A 87 -16.75 -0.88 -3.63
CA LEU A 87 -15.49 -0.31 -4.14
C LEU A 87 -14.70 -1.34 -4.94
N HIS A 88 -14.74 -2.61 -4.53
CA HIS A 88 -14.08 -3.68 -5.28
C HIS A 88 -14.76 -3.97 -6.62
N ALA A 89 -16.09 -4.02 -6.65
CA ALA A 89 -16.85 -4.13 -7.90
C ALA A 89 -16.50 -2.97 -8.85
N LEU A 90 -16.46 -1.76 -8.31
CA LEU A 90 -16.08 -0.57 -9.06
C LEU A 90 -14.63 -0.61 -9.56
N ALA A 91 -13.69 -1.20 -8.80
CA ALA A 91 -12.30 -1.37 -9.23
C ALA A 91 -12.19 -2.29 -10.46
N ALA A 92 -13.03 -3.32 -10.55
CA ALA A 92 -13.10 -4.21 -11.71
C ALA A 92 -13.58 -3.49 -12.98
N GLU A 93 -14.41 -2.45 -12.84
CA GLU A 93 -14.87 -1.60 -13.95
C GLU A 93 -13.87 -0.48 -14.29
N MET A 94 -13.34 0.22 -13.29
CA MET A 94 -12.44 1.36 -13.47
C MET A 94 -11.05 0.94 -13.96
N GLY A 95 -10.56 -0.24 -13.54
CA GLY A 95 -9.24 -0.76 -13.92
C GLY A 95 -9.01 -0.82 -15.43
N PRO A 96 -9.88 -1.52 -16.21
CA PRO A 96 -9.79 -1.55 -17.67
C PRO A 96 -9.89 -0.17 -18.33
N ILE A 97 -10.74 0.72 -17.82
CA ILE A 97 -10.91 2.08 -18.36
C ILE A 97 -9.60 2.87 -18.21
N GLY A 98 -9.00 2.84 -17.01
CA GLY A 98 -7.71 3.49 -16.75
C GLY A 98 -6.56 2.87 -17.55
N ALA A 99 -6.52 1.54 -17.67
CA ALA A 99 -5.51 0.82 -18.46
C ALA A 99 -5.59 1.20 -19.94
N LYS A 100 -6.80 1.25 -20.51
CA LYS A 100 -7.03 1.70 -21.88
C LYS A 100 -6.52 3.13 -22.09
N PHE A 101 -6.89 4.07 -21.21
CA PHE A 101 -6.42 5.46 -21.30
C PHE A 101 -4.88 5.55 -21.24
N SER A 102 -4.25 4.90 -20.27
CA SER A 102 -2.79 4.87 -20.14
C SER A 102 -2.11 4.30 -21.40
N ASN A 103 -2.65 3.21 -21.95
CA ASN A 103 -2.18 2.63 -23.21
C ASN A 103 -2.37 3.59 -24.39
N ASP A 104 -3.49 4.32 -24.45
CA ASP A 104 -3.76 5.32 -25.49
C ASP A 104 -2.73 6.44 -25.50
N VAL A 105 -2.27 6.88 -24.32
CA VAL A 105 -1.20 7.88 -24.18
C VAL A 105 0.16 7.29 -24.59
N ILE A 106 0.59 6.24 -23.91
CA ILE A 106 1.95 5.68 -24.03
C ILE A 106 2.21 5.08 -25.42
N LEU A 107 1.19 4.57 -26.10
CA LEU A 107 1.34 3.95 -27.41
C LEU A 107 1.07 4.92 -28.58
N ASP A 108 0.65 6.16 -28.30
CA ASP A 108 0.43 7.19 -29.32
C ASP A 108 1.74 7.57 -30.02
N SER A 109 1.80 7.25 -31.31
CA SER A 109 3.02 7.43 -32.11
C SER A 109 3.28 8.88 -32.47
N LYS A 110 2.26 9.75 -32.52
CA LYS A 110 2.44 11.19 -32.73
C LYS A 110 2.94 11.86 -31.46
N LEU A 111 2.40 11.48 -30.31
CA LEU A 111 2.87 11.98 -29.01
C LEU A 111 4.33 11.58 -28.77
N PHE A 112 4.66 10.30 -28.97
CA PHE A 112 6.04 9.82 -28.84
C PHE A 112 7.00 10.55 -29.80
N LYS A 113 6.58 10.85 -31.04
CA LYS A 113 7.41 11.63 -31.98
C LYS A 113 7.78 13.01 -31.42
N ARG A 114 6.85 13.70 -30.76
CA ARG A 114 7.13 15.00 -30.12
C ARG A 114 8.14 14.84 -28.99
N VAL A 115 7.90 13.91 -28.06
CA VAL A 115 8.82 13.62 -26.95
C VAL A 115 10.21 13.22 -27.44
N ASN A 116 10.28 12.36 -28.46
CA ASN A 116 11.54 11.93 -29.07
C ASN A 116 12.31 13.08 -29.72
N ALA A 117 11.62 14.02 -30.38
CA ALA A 117 12.27 15.19 -30.98
C ALA A 117 12.96 16.08 -29.93
N VAL A 118 12.33 16.27 -28.75
CA VAL A 118 12.96 16.99 -27.63
C VAL A 118 14.14 16.19 -27.07
N TYR A 119 13.96 14.88 -26.89
CA TYR A 119 15.00 13.99 -26.35
C TYR A 119 16.26 13.91 -27.24
N GLU A 120 16.10 13.88 -28.56
CA GLU A 120 17.23 13.87 -29.50
C GLU A 120 18.07 15.15 -29.43
N LYS A 121 17.45 16.26 -29.05
CA LYS A 121 18.11 17.56 -28.88
C LYS A 121 18.59 17.81 -27.44
N ARG A 122 18.34 16.89 -26.49
CA ARG A 122 18.52 17.13 -25.04
C ARG A 122 19.89 17.69 -24.66
N ASP A 123 20.96 17.27 -25.34
CA ASP A 123 22.34 17.69 -25.03
C ASP A 123 22.64 19.13 -25.50
N SER A 124 21.79 19.69 -26.38
CA SER A 124 21.85 21.08 -26.86
C SER A 124 20.88 22.03 -26.14
N LEU A 125 19.97 21.50 -25.33
CA LEU A 125 18.99 22.29 -24.58
C LEU A 125 19.60 22.72 -23.24
N ASN A 126 19.40 23.98 -22.87
CA ASN A 126 19.81 24.49 -21.55
C ASN A 126 18.76 24.13 -20.47
N LEU A 127 18.60 22.84 -20.21
CA LEU A 127 17.64 22.31 -19.22
C LEU A 127 18.26 22.31 -17.82
N THR A 128 17.44 22.58 -16.80
CA THR A 128 17.83 22.32 -15.40
C THR A 128 18.00 20.82 -15.15
N PRO A 129 18.67 20.41 -14.07
CA PRO A 129 18.78 18.98 -13.71
C PRO A 129 17.42 18.27 -13.59
N GLU A 130 16.43 18.93 -13.01
CA GLU A 130 15.07 18.39 -12.86
C GLU A 130 14.37 18.24 -14.21
N GLN A 131 14.47 19.25 -15.08
CA GLN A 131 13.90 19.20 -16.44
C GLN A 131 14.55 18.10 -17.29
N LYS A 132 15.89 17.96 -17.21
CA LYS A 132 16.60 16.87 -17.90
C LYS A 132 16.14 15.50 -17.39
N THR A 133 15.98 15.36 -16.08
CA THR A 133 15.46 14.12 -15.46
C THR A 133 14.06 13.81 -15.97
N LEU A 134 13.14 14.78 -15.95
CA LEU A 134 11.77 14.59 -16.45
C LEU A 134 11.75 14.16 -17.92
N LEU A 135 12.58 14.79 -18.76
CA LEU A 135 12.70 14.44 -20.18
C LEU A 135 13.19 12.99 -20.37
N GLU A 136 14.24 12.61 -19.66
CA GLU A 136 14.82 11.27 -19.74
C GLU A 136 13.83 10.20 -19.24
N GLU A 137 13.19 10.43 -18.09
CA GLU A 137 12.22 9.50 -17.51
C GLU A 137 10.97 9.37 -18.39
N THR A 138 10.45 10.48 -18.91
CA THR A 138 9.28 10.48 -19.80
C THR A 138 9.59 9.72 -21.08
N TRP A 139 10.69 10.05 -21.77
CA TRP A 139 11.09 9.34 -22.99
C TRP A 139 11.29 7.85 -22.75
N LYS A 140 11.96 7.49 -21.66
CA LYS A 140 12.21 6.10 -21.28
C LYS A 140 10.89 5.38 -20.94
N GLY A 141 9.95 6.06 -20.28
CA GLY A 141 8.59 5.61 -20.04
C GLY A 141 7.85 5.24 -21.33
N PHE A 142 7.90 6.07 -22.36
CA PHE A 142 7.34 5.73 -23.69
C PHE A 142 8.01 4.51 -24.31
N VAL A 143 9.35 4.47 -24.33
CA VAL A 143 10.11 3.38 -24.94
C VAL A 143 9.79 2.04 -24.27
N ARG A 144 9.88 2.01 -22.94
CA ARG A 144 9.58 0.84 -22.11
C ARG A 144 8.09 0.47 -22.10
N GLY A 145 7.24 1.46 -22.31
CA GLY A 145 5.81 1.29 -22.51
C GLY A 145 5.42 0.78 -23.89
N GLY A 146 6.38 0.59 -24.80
CA GLY A 146 6.14 -0.03 -26.10
C GLY A 146 5.82 0.95 -27.23
N ALA A 147 6.13 2.25 -27.07
CA ALA A 147 5.91 3.25 -28.10
C ALA A 147 6.61 2.91 -29.44
N LYS A 148 7.75 2.20 -29.39
CA LYS A 148 8.53 1.74 -30.55
C LYS A 148 8.06 0.39 -31.15
N LEU A 149 7.03 -0.23 -30.60
CA LEU A 149 6.51 -1.51 -31.12
C LEU A 149 5.74 -1.35 -32.44
N SER A 150 5.67 -2.42 -33.22
CA SER A 150 4.77 -2.49 -34.37
C SER A 150 3.31 -2.47 -33.94
N LYS A 151 2.40 -2.05 -34.83
CA LYS A 151 0.95 -1.98 -34.55
C LYS A 151 0.40 -3.27 -33.93
N LYS A 152 0.75 -4.43 -34.48
CA LYS A 152 0.31 -5.74 -33.96
C LYS A 152 0.81 -6.01 -32.53
N LYS A 153 2.07 -5.66 -32.24
CA LYS A 153 2.64 -5.85 -30.89
C LYS A 153 2.05 -4.85 -29.87
N LYS A 154 1.71 -3.63 -30.31
CA LYS A 154 0.98 -2.65 -29.49
C LYS A 154 -0.40 -3.16 -29.09
N GLU A 155 -1.13 -3.78 -30.02
CA GLU A 155 -2.44 -4.37 -29.72
C GLU A 155 -2.34 -5.47 -28.67
N ARG A 156 -1.41 -6.41 -28.85
CA ARG A 156 -1.19 -7.47 -27.86
C ARG A 156 -0.77 -6.91 -26.49
N LEU A 157 0.03 -5.84 -26.47
CA LEU A 157 0.41 -5.18 -25.22
C LEU A 157 -0.80 -4.57 -24.50
N ARG A 158 -1.78 -4.02 -25.25
CA ARG A 158 -3.04 -3.51 -24.68
C ARG A 158 -3.84 -4.60 -24.01
N GLU A 159 -4.08 -5.71 -24.70
CA GLU A 159 -4.78 -6.88 -24.14
C GLU A 159 -4.15 -7.37 -22.83
N ILE A 160 -2.81 -7.42 -22.79
CA ILE A 160 -2.07 -7.82 -21.58
C ILE A 160 -2.26 -6.80 -20.45
N SER A 161 -2.12 -5.50 -20.75
CA SER A 161 -2.32 -4.43 -19.76
C SER A 161 -3.74 -4.44 -19.20
N ASP A 162 -4.75 -4.58 -20.04
CA ASP A 162 -6.16 -4.60 -19.65
C ASP A 162 -6.44 -5.80 -18.74
N ARG A 163 -5.95 -6.99 -19.09
CA ARG A 163 -6.12 -8.17 -18.24
C ARG A 163 -5.38 -8.04 -16.90
N LEU A 164 -4.14 -7.56 -16.91
CA LEU A 164 -3.38 -7.31 -15.67
C LEU A 164 -4.07 -6.28 -14.76
N SER A 165 -4.77 -5.30 -15.33
CA SER A 165 -5.49 -4.26 -14.56
C SER A 165 -6.64 -4.82 -13.72
N THR A 166 -7.22 -5.97 -14.12
CA THR A 166 -8.30 -6.65 -13.39
C THR A 166 -7.79 -7.71 -12.41
N LEU A 167 -6.68 -8.39 -12.76
CA LEU A 167 -6.11 -9.44 -11.91
C LEU A 167 -5.57 -8.91 -10.58
N SER A 168 -4.99 -7.71 -10.57
CA SER A 168 -4.38 -7.14 -9.35
C SER A 168 -5.43 -6.78 -8.27
N PRO A 169 -6.53 -6.06 -8.59
CA PRO A 169 -7.60 -5.84 -7.62
C PRO A 169 -8.28 -7.13 -7.16
N ALA A 170 -8.51 -8.10 -8.07
CA ALA A 170 -9.09 -9.39 -7.72
C ALA A 170 -8.22 -10.17 -6.73
N PHE A 171 -6.90 -10.21 -6.96
CA PHE A 171 -5.95 -10.82 -6.03
C PHE A 171 -6.05 -10.22 -4.61
N MET A 172 -6.12 -8.88 -4.55
CA MET A 172 -6.20 -8.16 -3.28
C MET A 172 -7.53 -8.45 -2.57
N GLN A 173 -8.65 -8.35 -3.29
CA GLN A 173 -9.98 -8.63 -2.75
C GLN A 173 -10.07 -10.06 -2.18
N ASN A 174 -9.60 -11.04 -2.95
CA ASN A 174 -9.56 -12.43 -2.51
C ASN A 174 -8.73 -12.61 -1.24
N THR A 175 -7.59 -11.92 -1.12
CA THR A 175 -6.73 -11.98 0.06
C THR A 175 -7.42 -11.39 1.31
N VAL A 176 -8.11 -10.26 1.15
CA VAL A 176 -8.88 -9.63 2.23
C VAL A 176 -10.04 -10.53 2.65
N LYS A 177 -10.86 -11.00 1.70
CA LYS A 177 -12.00 -11.87 1.98
C LYS A 177 -11.62 -13.21 2.59
N ALA A 178 -10.51 -13.81 2.16
CA ALA A 178 -9.98 -15.02 2.77
C ALA A 178 -9.57 -14.81 4.23
N ALA A 179 -9.03 -13.63 4.56
CA ALA A 179 -8.71 -13.28 5.94
C ALA A 179 -9.96 -13.04 6.79
N GLU A 180 -10.95 -12.31 6.25
CA GLU A 180 -12.20 -11.95 6.93
C GLU A 180 -13.14 -13.15 7.15
N ALA A 181 -13.06 -14.17 6.29
CA ALA A 181 -13.86 -15.39 6.41
C ALA A 181 -13.40 -16.33 7.54
N PHE A 182 -12.19 -16.13 8.08
CA PHE A 182 -11.70 -16.92 9.20
C PHE A 182 -12.12 -16.30 10.52
N GLU A 183 -12.82 -17.08 11.34
CA GLU A 183 -13.19 -16.73 12.71
C GLU A 183 -12.81 -17.89 13.65
N LEU A 184 -11.96 -17.59 14.64
CA LEU A 184 -11.71 -18.50 15.75
C LEU A 184 -12.50 -18.02 16.97
N VAL A 185 -13.73 -18.52 17.09
CA VAL A 185 -14.58 -18.26 18.27
C VAL A 185 -14.22 -19.24 19.37
N ILE A 186 -13.82 -18.70 20.53
CA ILE A 186 -13.55 -19.44 21.76
C ILE A 186 -14.70 -19.21 22.73
N ASP A 187 -15.24 -20.29 23.27
CA ASP A 187 -16.37 -20.30 24.22
C ASP A 187 -15.92 -20.73 25.62
N ASN A 188 -14.87 -21.55 25.70
CA ASN A 188 -14.33 -22.06 26.95
C ASN A 188 -13.16 -21.19 27.41
N GLU A 189 -13.31 -20.53 28.56
CA GLU A 189 -12.31 -19.65 29.16
C GLU A 189 -10.94 -20.34 29.36
N LYS A 190 -10.90 -21.66 29.58
CA LYS A 190 -9.64 -22.41 29.72
C LYS A 190 -8.75 -22.34 28.49
N ASP A 191 -9.34 -22.18 27.30
CA ASP A 191 -8.61 -22.07 26.04
C ASP A 191 -7.95 -20.69 25.84
N LEU A 192 -8.19 -19.74 26.75
CA LEU A 192 -7.52 -18.44 26.80
C LEU A 192 -6.24 -18.44 27.63
N SER A 193 -5.92 -19.57 28.28
CA SER A 193 -4.75 -19.68 29.14
C SER A 193 -3.46 -19.23 28.44
N GLY A 194 -2.64 -18.46 29.18
CA GLY A 194 -1.38 -17.90 28.72
C GLY A 194 -1.50 -16.58 27.95
N LEU A 195 -2.65 -16.26 27.35
CA LEU A 195 -2.86 -15.00 26.65
C LEU A 195 -2.81 -13.80 27.61
N PRO A 196 -2.24 -12.66 27.18
CA PRO A 196 -2.33 -11.41 27.93
C PRO A 196 -3.77 -10.91 28.03
N ASP A 197 -4.11 -10.26 29.14
CA ASP A 197 -5.42 -9.64 29.36
C ASP A 197 -5.80 -8.70 28.22
N SER A 198 -4.83 -7.97 27.66
CA SER A 198 -5.04 -7.07 26.52
C SER A 198 -5.56 -7.79 25.26
N ALA A 199 -5.08 -9.02 25.01
CA ALA A 199 -5.52 -9.83 23.89
C ALA A 199 -6.90 -10.45 24.16
N ILE A 200 -7.16 -10.86 25.40
CA ILE A 200 -8.46 -11.40 25.84
C ILE A 200 -9.54 -10.32 25.73
N GLU A 201 -9.32 -9.12 26.27
CA GLU A 201 -10.24 -7.99 26.17
C GLU A 201 -10.53 -7.61 24.71
N SER A 202 -9.48 -7.54 23.88
CA SER A 202 -9.63 -7.23 22.46
C SER A 202 -10.45 -8.28 21.72
N ALA A 203 -10.26 -9.56 22.03
CA ALA A 203 -11.01 -10.66 21.43
C ALA A 203 -12.47 -10.69 21.90
N ALA A 204 -12.76 -10.32 23.16
CA ALA A 204 -14.13 -10.18 23.65
C ALA A 204 -14.86 -9.04 22.94
N HIS A 205 -14.22 -7.88 22.79
CA HIS A 205 -14.79 -6.76 22.05
C HIS A 205 -15.05 -7.12 20.57
N ALA A 206 -14.11 -7.80 19.92
CA ALA A 206 -14.30 -8.28 18.55
C ALA A 206 -15.46 -9.28 18.42
N ALA A 207 -15.64 -10.15 19.43
CA ALA A 207 -16.75 -11.08 19.49
C ALA A 207 -18.09 -10.34 19.62
N GLU A 208 -18.19 -9.34 20.48
CA GLU A 208 -19.38 -8.49 20.63
C GLU A 208 -19.72 -7.74 19.32
N GLU A 209 -18.72 -7.11 18.67
CA GLU A 209 -18.89 -6.44 17.37
C GLU A 209 -19.46 -7.39 16.29
N LYS A 210 -19.19 -8.70 16.42
CA LYS A 210 -19.61 -9.76 15.49
C LYS A 210 -20.83 -10.57 15.97
N GLY A 211 -21.46 -10.18 17.08
CA GLY A 211 -22.67 -10.83 17.59
C GLY A 211 -22.45 -12.12 18.38
N TYR A 212 -21.20 -12.41 18.77
CA TYR A 212 -20.81 -13.54 19.63
C TYR A 212 -20.69 -13.10 21.09
N ALA A 213 -21.74 -12.50 21.65
CA ALA A 213 -21.72 -11.98 23.02
C ALA A 213 -21.35 -13.08 24.05
N GLY A 214 -20.47 -12.74 24.99
CA GLY A 214 -19.95 -13.66 26.01
C GLY A 214 -18.86 -14.62 25.54
N LYS A 215 -18.35 -14.46 24.31
CA LYS A 215 -17.27 -15.29 23.73
C LYS A 215 -16.06 -14.43 23.37
N TRP A 216 -15.02 -15.07 22.83
CA TRP A 216 -13.81 -14.40 22.34
C TRP A 216 -13.58 -14.73 20.87
N LEU A 217 -13.31 -13.72 20.05
CA LEU A 217 -13.06 -13.87 18.62
C LEU A 217 -11.61 -13.52 18.29
N PHE A 218 -10.89 -14.50 17.74
CA PHE A 218 -9.57 -14.28 17.15
C PHE A 218 -9.65 -14.34 15.62
N THR A 219 -9.00 -13.36 14.97
CA THR A 219 -8.99 -13.19 13.50
C THR A 219 -7.58 -13.35 12.95
N LEU A 220 -7.43 -13.26 11.63
CA LEU A 220 -6.11 -13.29 10.96
C LEU A 220 -5.44 -11.90 10.88
N ASP A 221 -6.05 -10.86 11.45
CA ASP A 221 -5.43 -9.56 11.61
C ASP A 221 -4.24 -9.67 12.56
N TYR A 222 -3.13 -9.00 12.22
CA TYR A 222 -1.88 -9.17 12.99
C TYR A 222 -2.02 -8.90 14.50
N PRO A 223 -2.76 -7.86 14.97
CA PRO A 223 -2.98 -7.64 16.40
C PRO A 223 -3.73 -8.77 17.13
N SER A 224 -4.48 -9.60 16.42
CA SER A 224 -5.16 -10.78 16.96
C SER A 224 -4.29 -12.04 16.81
N PHE A 225 -3.82 -12.31 15.59
CA PHE A 225 -3.03 -13.47 15.22
C PHE A 225 -1.67 -13.55 15.95
N GLY A 226 -0.95 -12.43 16.03
CA GLY A 226 0.41 -12.38 16.58
C GLY A 226 0.48 -12.78 18.05
N PRO A 227 -0.27 -12.10 18.96
CA PRO A 227 -0.32 -12.47 20.36
C PRO A 227 -0.81 -13.91 20.58
N PHE A 228 -1.76 -14.39 19.77
CA PHE A 228 -2.25 -15.76 19.90
C PHE A 228 -1.13 -16.80 19.72
N LEU A 229 -0.29 -16.64 18.68
CA LEU A 229 0.84 -17.54 18.45
C LEU A 229 1.99 -17.38 19.45
N GLN A 230 2.06 -16.25 20.15
CA GLN A 230 3.11 -15.95 21.12
C GLN A 230 2.77 -16.42 22.53
N TYR A 231 1.49 -16.48 22.90
CA TYR A 231 1.11 -16.59 24.30
C TYR A 231 0.07 -17.67 24.61
N ALA A 232 -0.80 -18.07 23.66
CA ALA A 232 -1.84 -19.06 23.95
C ALA A 232 -1.20 -20.41 24.32
N ASP A 233 -1.55 -20.98 25.47
CA ASP A 233 -1.03 -22.27 25.92
C ASP A 233 -1.58 -23.45 25.08
N ASN A 234 -2.81 -23.32 24.59
CA ASN A 234 -3.45 -24.34 23.75
C ASN A 234 -2.75 -24.47 22.38
N ARG A 235 -1.92 -25.52 22.25
CA ARG A 235 -1.13 -25.82 21.05
C ARG A 235 -1.98 -26.12 19.82
N GLU A 236 -3.11 -26.81 19.98
CA GLU A 236 -3.98 -27.17 18.87
C GLU A 236 -4.62 -25.92 18.24
N LEU A 237 -5.00 -24.96 19.07
CA LEU A 237 -5.51 -23.68 18.59
C LEU A 237 -4.42 -22.84 17.91
N ARG A 238 -3.18 -22.84 18.44
CA ARG A 238 -2.04 -22.20 17.76
C ARG A 238 -1.81 -22.83 16.37
N GLU A 239 -1.88 -24.15 16.27
CA GLU A 239 -1.76 -24.85 14.98
C GLU A 239 -2.89 -24.44 14.02
N LYS A 240 -4.15 -24.45 14.49
CA LYS A 240 -5.32 -24.09 13.70
C LYS A 240 -5.19 -22.70 13.09
N ILE A 241 -4.88 -21.69 13.90
CA ILE A 241 -4.76 -20.30 13.41
C ILE A 241 -3.52 -20.11 12.54
N TRP A 242 -2.39 -20.77 12.85
CA TRP A 242 -1.18 -20.72 12.03
C TRP A 242 -1.43 -21.27 10.63
N ARG A 243 -2.11 -22.42 10.53
CA ARG A 243 -2.44 -23.05 9.24
C ARG A 243 -3.38 -22.17 8.43
N ALA A 244 -4.44 -21.64 9.07
CA ALA A 244 -5.37 -20.71 8.42
C ALA A 244 -4.65 -19.48 7.84
N TYR A 245 -3.72 -18.88 8.60
CA TYR A 245 -2.91 -17.78 8.11
C TYR A 245 -2.00 -18.19 6.94
N GLY A 246 -1.37 -19.37 7.02
CA GLY A 246 -0.46 -19.88 5.99
C GLY A 246 -1.15 -20.33 4.69
N SER A 247 -2.45 -20.63 4.75
CA SER A 247 -3.26 -21.10 3.61
C SER A 247 -4.26 -20.05 3.10
N LYS A 248 -4.14 -18.79 3.51
CA LYS A 248 -5.02 -17.71 3.02
C LYS A 248 -5.07 -17.66 1.50
N ALA A 249 -6.28 -17.64 0.94
CA ALA A 249 -6.52 -17.56 -0.50
C ALA A 249 -5.86 -18.73 -1.27
N TRP A 250 -5.81 -19.91 -0.65
CA TRP A 250 -5.28 -21.14 -1.25
C TRP A 250 -6.23 -22.31 -1.01
N LYS A 251 -6.79 -22.82 -2.10
CA LYS A 251 -7.80 -23.90 -2.14
C LYS A 251 -9.06 -23.61 -1.31
N ASP A 252 -9.38 -22.34 -1.13
CA ASP A 252 -10.62 -21.86 -0.52
C ASP A 252 -11.51 -21.18 -1.58
N GLN A 253 -12.64 -20.61 -1.16
CA GLN A 253 -13.58 -19.91 -2.04
C GLN A 253 -13.01 -18.61 -2.66
N TYR A 254 -11.85 -18.15 -2.17
CA TYR A 254 -11.13 -16.96 -2.61
C TYR A 254 -9.74 -17.32 -3.14
N ASP A 255 -9.58 -18.49 -3.76
CA ASP A 255 -8.30 -18.99 -4.25
C ASP A 255 -7.62 -18.02 -5.25
N ASN A 256 -6.34 -17.76 -5.01
CA ASN A 256 -5.51 -16.87 -5.84
C ASN A 256 -4.54 -17.62 -6.76
N SER A 257 -4.54 -18.95 -6.79
CA SER A 257 -3.58 -19.77 -7.52
C SER A 257 -3.61 -19.49 -9.03
N GLU A 258 -4.79 -19.50 -9.65
CA GLU A 258 -4.93 -19.21 -11.09
C GLU A 258 -4.64 -17.74 -11.43
N ILE A 259 -5.05 -16.80 -10.56
CA ILE A 259 -4.75 -15.38 -10.72
C ILE A 259 -3.23 -15.14 -10.72
N ILE A 260 -2.50 -15.79 -9.81
CA ILE A 260 -1.03 -15.73 -9.75
C ILE A 260 -0.42 -16.31 -11.03
N LEU A 261 -0.85 -17.50 -11.45
CA LEU A 261 -0.32 -18.17 -12.64
C LEU A 261 -0.54 -17.34 -13.91
N GLU A 262 -1.75 -16.81 -14.10
CA GLU A 262 -2.08 -15.94 -15.21
C GLU A 262 -1.24 -14.65 -15.18
N THR A 263 -1.15 -14.00 -14.02
CA THR A 263 -0.33 -12.79 -13.82
C THR A 263 1.14 -13.03 -14.20
N VAL A 264 1.72 -14.16 -13.80
CA VAL A 264 3.12 -14.51 -14.12
C VAL A 264 3.28 -14.77 -15.62
N ARG A 265 2.35 -15.49 -16.25
CA ARG A 265 2.35 -15.73 -17.71
C ARG A 265 2.30 -14.42 -18.49
N LEU A 266 1.37 -13.53 -18.14
CA LEU A 266 1.20 -12.22 -18.78
C LEU A 266 2.41 -11.29 -18.57
N LYS A 267 2.96 -11.23 -17.35
CA LYS A 267 4.18 -10.44 -17.07
C LYS A 267 5.39 -10.95 -17.85
N LYS A 268 5.53 -12.27 -18.02
CA LYS A 268 6.57 -12.90 -18.84
C LYS A 268 6.38 -12.55 -20.33
N GLU A 269 5.16 -12.65 -20.84
CA GLU A 269 4.84 -12.31 -22.22
C GLU A 269 5.12 -10.82 -22.51
N ARG A 270 4.63 -9.92 -21.65
CA ARG A 270 4.88 -8.48 -21.74
C ARG A 270 6.37 -8.16 -21.83
N ALA A 271 7.18 -8.76 -20.95
CA ALA A 271 8.62 -8.55 -20.96
C ALA A 271 9.27 -8.95 -22.30
N LYS A 272 8.89 -10.13 -22.84
CA LYS A 272 9.39 -10.60 -24.14
C LYS A 272 8.94 -9.69 -25.29
N LEU A 273 7.68 -9.24 -25.29
CA LEU A 273 7.17 -8.32 -26.31
C LEU A 273 7.97 -7.02 -26.36
N LEU A 274 8.38 -6.53 -25.20
CA LEU A 274 9.18 -5.32 -25.01
C LEU A 274 10.70 -5.54 -25.19
N GLY A 275 11.14 -6.76 -25.51
CA GLY A 275 12.55 -7.07 -25.78
C GLY A 275 13.38 -7.49 -24.55
N TYR A 276 12.77 -7.72 -23.40
CA TYR A 276 13.44 -8.15 -22.17
C TYR A 276 13.45 -9.67 -21.99
N LYS A 277 14.52 -10.20 -21.41
CA LYS A 277 14.67 -11.64 -21.13
C LYS A 277 13.63 -12.16 -20.14
N THR A 278 13.37 -11.41 -19.07
CA THR A 278 12.34 -11.73 -18.05
C THR A 278 11.68 -10.47 -17.53
N HIS A 279 10.55 -10.61 -16.84
CA HIS A 279 9.91 -9.50 -16.15
C HIS A 279 10.84 -8.81 -15.13
N ALA A 280 11.74 -9.55 -14.48
CA ALA A 280 12.72 -8.97 -13.56
C ALA A 280 13.73 -8.07 -14.28
N HIS A 281 14.19 -8.42 -15.48
CA HIS A 281 15.04 -7.53 -16.29
C HIS A 281 14.30 -6.26 -16.69
N TYR A 282 13.02 -6.39 -17.07
CA TYR A 282 12.18 -5.23 -17.33
C TYR A 282 12.11 -4.31 -16.11
N VAL A 283 11.75 -4.83 -14.93
CA VAL A 283 11.60 -4.00 -13.71
C VAL A 283 12.92 -3.39 -13.26
N LEU A 284 14.02 -4.17 -13.26
CA LEU A 284 15.27 -3.76 -12.64
C LEU A 284 16.07 -2.73 -13.44
N GLU A 285 15.82 -2.56 -14.74
CA GLU A 285 16.45 -1.48 -15.53
C GLU A 285 16.21 -0.08 -14.90
N GLU A 286 15.05 0.11 -14.24
CA GLU A 286 14.66 1.32 -13.51
C GLU A 286 14.92 1.24 -12.00
N ARG A 287 15.77 0.32 -11.56
CA ARG A 287 16.14 0.17 -10.15
C ARG A 287 17.64 0.29 -10.00
N MET A 288 18.09 0.68 -8.81
CA MET A 288 19.52 0.79 -8.52
C MET A 288 20.28 -0.52 -8.71
N ALA A 289 19.61 -1.66 -8.48
CA ALA A 289 20.20 -2.99 -8.60
C ALA A 289 20.37 -3.49 -10.05
N LYS A 290 19.81 -2.79 -11.06
CA LYS A 290 19.97 -2.96 -12.52
C LYS A 290 19.70 -4.33 -13.16
N SER A 291 20.10 -5.45 -12.55
CA SER A 291 20.00 -6.79 -13.10
C SER A 291 19.52 -7.83 -12.06
N PRO A 292 18.80 -8.87 -12.49
CA PRO A 292 18.43 -9.97 -11.58
C PRO A 292 19.63 -10.71 -11.00
N ASP A 293 20.75 -10.75 -11.71
CA ASP A 293 21.95 -11.45 -11.27
C ASP A 293 22.61 -10.74 -10.07
N GLU A 294 22.68 -9.40 -10.08
CA GLU A 294 23.14 -8.61 -8.93
C GLU A 294 22.24 -8.82 -7.70
N VAL A 295 20.92 -8.79 -7.89
CA VAL A 295 19.95 -9.07 -6.82
C VAL A 295 20.19 -10.45 -6.23
N MET A 296 20.29 -11.49 -7.08
CA MET A 296 20.48 -12.86 -6.62
C MET A 296 21.85 -13.08 -5.98
N ALA A 297 22.90 -12.43 -6.46
CA ALA A 297 24.23 -12.47 -5.85
C ALA A 297 24.20 -11.86 -4.44
N PHE A 298 23.56 -10.70 -4.28
CA PHE A 298 23.38 -10.04 -3.00
C PHE A 298 22.57 -10.92 -2.01
N LEU A 299 21.43 -11.46 -2.44
CA LEU A 299 20.60 -12.34 -1.60
C LEU A 299 21.34 -13.63 -1.19
N LYS A 300 22.14 -14.22 -2.09
CA LYS A 300 22.99 -15.38 -1.76
C LYS A 300 24.06 -15.04 -0.73
N LYS A 301 24.67 -13.85 -0.82
CA LYS A 301 25.63 -13.35 0.17
C LYS A 301 24.97 -13.22 1.55
N LEU A 302 23.79 -12.58 1.64
CA LEU A 302 23.04 -12.48 2.89
C LEU A 302 22.68 -13.86 3.45
N LYS A 303 22.17 -14.77 2.62
CA LYS A 303 21.84 -16.14 3.03
C LYS A 303 23.05 -16.89 3.60
N LYS A 304 24.24 -16.73 2.99
CA LYS A 304 25.48 -17.36 3.49
C LYS A 304 25.84 -16.86 4.89
N VAL A 305 25.62 -15.57 5.18
CA VAL A 305 25.92 -14.95 6.48
C VAL A 305 24.86 -15.28 7.53
N TYR A 306 23.57 -15.20 7.20
CA TYR A 306 22.48 -15.33 8.17
C TYR A 306 22.08 -16.78 8.48
N LYS A 307 22.21 -17.71 7.51
CA LYS A 307 21.77 -19.11 7.70
C LYS A 307 22.46 -19.82 8.86
N PRO A 308 23.78 -19.65 9.13
CA PRO A 308 24.41 -20.24 10.31
C PRO A 308 23.83 -19.74 11.64
N ALA A 309 23.57 -18.43 11.78
CA ALA A 309 22.97 -17.86 12.98
C ALA A 309 21.53 -18.37 13.17
N ALA A 310 20.70 -18.32 12.12
CA ALA A 310 19.32 -18.83 12.18
C ALA A 310 19.25 -20.31 12.57
N LYS A 311 20.19 -21.15 12.09
CA LYS A 311 20.28 -22.56 12.51
C LYS A 311 20.64 -22.71 13.99
N LYS A 312 21.55 -21.87 14.51
CA LYS A 312 21.92 -21.87 15.94
C LYS A 312 20.73 -21.45 16.80
N ASP A 313 20.00 -20.42 16.40
CA ASP A 313 18.81 -19.94 17.11
C ASP A 313 17.72 -21.00 17.15
N LEU A 314 17.42 -21.64 16.01
CA LEU A 314 16.45 -22.73 15.96
C LEU A 314 16.88 -23.94 16.81
N ALA A 315 18.17 -24.28 16.81
CA ALA A 315 18.69 -25.36 17.66
C ALA A 315 18.61 -25.01 19.16
N LYS A 316 18.87 -23.75 19.53
CA LYS A 316 18.70 -23.25 20.90
C LYS A 316 17.25 -23.33 21.33
N LEU A 317 16.32 -22.91 20.47
CA LEU A 317 14.89 -22.94 20.72
C LEU A 317 14.37 -24.37 20.89
N ARG A 318 14.77 -25.30 20.00
CA ARG A 318 14.44 -26.73 20.12
C ARG A 318 14.93 -27.33 21.44
N LYS A 319 16.19 -27.08 21.80
CA LYS A 319 16.76 -27.58 23.07
C LYS A 319 16.02 -27.02 24.29
N TYR A 320 15.66 -25.74 24.24
CA TYR A 320 14.89 -25.09 25.30
C TYR A 320 13.50 -25.71 25.45
N ALA A 321 12.74 -25.82 24.34
CA ALA A 321 11.40 -26.41 24.35
C ALA A 321 11.40 -27.87 24.83
N ALA A 322 12.35 -28.68 24.36
CA ALA A 322 12.46 -30.08 24.78
C ALA A 322 12.83 -30.25 26.26
N ARG A 323 13.84 -29.52 26.76
CA ARG A 323 14.35 -29.70 28.13
C ARG A 323 13.44 -29.14 29.20
N GLU A 324 12.81 -28.01 28.93
CA GLU A 324 12.08 -27.24 29.96
C GLU A 324 10.57 -27.43 29.86
N HIS A 325 10.06 -27.84 28.70
CA HIS A 325 8.63 -27.98 28.45
C HIS A 325 8.24 -29.35 27.89
N GLY A 326 9.19 -30.29 27.79
CA GLY A 326 8.92 -31.66 27.33
C GLY A 326 8.44 -31.76 25.89
N LEU A 327 8.70 -30.76 25.04
CA LEU A 327 8.26 -30.79 23.64
C LEU A 327 9.14 -31.71 22.79
N ASP A 328 8.54 -32.75 22.22
CA ASP A 328 9.24 -33.71 21.34
C ASP A 328 9.71 -33.07 20.03
N GLU A 329 8.81 -32.40 19.31
CA GLU A 329 9.10 -31.75 18.03
C GLU A 329 8.59 -30.31 18.00
N LEU A 330 9.51 -29.39 17.68
CA LEU A 330 9.19 -27.98 17.47
C LEU A 330 8.64 -27.73 16.07
N MET A 331 7.35 -27.38 15.99
CA MET A 331 6.65 -27.08 14.75
C MET A 331 6.57 -25.56 14.49
N PRO A 332 6.24 -25.10 13.27
CA PRO A 332 6.17 -23.67 12.96
C PRO A 332 5.25 -22.85 13.87
N TRP A 333 4.13 -23.41 14.32
CA TRP A 333 3.17 -22.78 15.25
C TRP A 333 3.65 -22.76 16.71
N ASP A 334 4.78 -23.40 17.01
CA ASP A 334 5.40 -23.39 18.33
C ASP A 334 6.51 -22.33 18.43
N VAL A 335 7.02 -21.82 17.29
CA VAL A 335 8.21 -20.96 17.25
C VAL A 335 7.98 -19.66 18.02
N GLY A 336 6.87 -18.96 17.78
CA GLY A 336 6.55 -17.70 18.49
C GLY A 336 6.43 -17.91 20.00
N TYR A 337 5.64 -18.90 20.40
CA TYR A 337 5.38 -19.27 21.78
C TYR A 337 6.65 -19.56 22.58
N TYR A 338 7.49 -20.48 22.10
CA TYR A 338 8.72 -20.80 22.83
C TYR A 338 9.79 -19.71 22.71
N ALA A 339 9.76 -18.87 21.66
CA ALA A 339 10.67 -17.75 21.54
C ALA A 339 10.39 -16.68 22.60
N GLU A 340 9.12 -16.39 22.89
CA GLU A 340 8.76 -15.50 24.01
C GLU A 340 9.13 -16.09 25.36
N LYS A 341 8.87 -17.39 25.60
CA LYS A 341 9.31 -18.05 26.84
C LYS A 341 10.82 -18.06 27.01
N LEU A 342 11.57 -18.30 25.93
CA LEU A 342 13.03 -18.23 25.94
C LEU A 342 13.52 -16.81 26.17
N ARG A 343 12.88 -15.79 25.58
CA ARG A 343 13.21 -14.38 25.81
C ARG A 343 13.05 -14.03 27.29
N LYS A 344 11.91 -14.39 27.89
CA LYS A 344 11.65 -14.21 29.32
C LYS A 344 12.74 -14.86 30.17
N LYS A 345 13.12 -16.11 29.88
CA LYS A 345 14.20 -16.81 30.59
C LYS A 345 15.57 -16.12 30.47
N LEU A 346 15.87 -15.51 29.32
CA LEU A 346 17.18 -14.92 29.05
C LEU A 346 17.33 -13.49 29.55
N PHE A 347 16.25 -12.71 29.54
CA PHE A 347 16.30 -11.27 29.76
C PHE A 347 15.36 -10.76 30.85
N ASP A 348 14.58 -11.66 31.46
CA ASP A 348 13.61 -11.36 32.52
C ASP A 348 12.49 -10.38 32.09
N PHE A 349 12.19 -10.34 30.79
CA PHE A 349 11.06 -9.58 30.24
C PHE A 349 10.40 -10.29 29.05
N THR A 350 9.18 -9.89 28.77
CA THR A 350 8.35 -10.25 27.62
C THR A 350 8.03 -9.00 26.79
N SER A 351 7.52 -9.17 25.57
CA SER A 351 7.02 -8.03 24.79
C SER A 351 5.86 -7.29 25.47
N GLU A 352 5.06 -8.00 26.26
CA GLU A 352 3.89 -7.42 26.93
C GLU A 352 4.28 -6.47 28.07
N ASP A 353 5.41 -6.71 28.75
CA ASP A 353 5.91 -5.84 29.83
C ASP A 353 6.17 -4.39 29.36
N PHE A 354 6.49 -4.20 28.07
CA PHE A 354 6.71 -2.88 27.50
C PHE A 354 5.44 -2.20 26.99
N ARG A 355 4.38 -2.96 26.76
CA ARG A 355 3.16 -2.46 26.11
C ARG A 355 2.55 -1.23 26.82
N PRO A 356 2.52 -1.13 28.17
CA PRO A 356 2.04 0.07 28.86
C PRO A 356 2.84 1.35 28.56
N TYR A 357 4.10 1.23 28.12
CA TYR A 357 4.97 2.37 27.80
C TYR A 357 4.80 2.86 26.36
N TYR A 358 4.18 2.07 25.49
CA TYR A 358 4.00 2.38 24.06
C TYR A 358 2.55 2.70 23.72
N SER A 359 1.96 3.70 24.39
CA SER A 359 0.69 4.24 23.90
C SER A 359 0.89 4.95 22.56
N LEU A 360 -0.01 4.74 21.60
CA LEU A 360 0.06 5.34 20.26
C LEU A 360 0.26 6.86 20.32
N GLU A 361 -0.47 7.53 21.22
CA GLU A 361 -0.34 8.96 21.46
C GLU A 361 1.09 9.37 21.83
N LYS A 362 1.70 8.72 22.84
CA LYS A 362 3.06 9.03 23.27
C LYS A 362 4.09 8.72 22.19
N VAL A 363 3.90 7.63 21.45
CA VAL A 363 4.76 7.27 20.32
C VAL A 363 4.69 8.35 19.24
N LEU A 364 3.49 8.83 18.89
CA LEU A 364 3.33 9.91 17.92
C LEU A 364 3.96 11.22 18.40
N THR A 365 3.77 11.59 19.67
CA THR A 365 4.44 12.75 20.26
C THR A 365 5.96 12.65 20.13
N GLY A 366 6.54 11.49 20.48
CA GLY A 366 7.97 11.25 20.35
C GLY A 366 8.46 11.31 18.89
N CYS A 367 7.72 10.71 17.96
CA CYS A 367 8.02 10.77 16.53
C CYS A 367 7.98 12.21 16.00
N PHE A 368 6.95 12.99 16.35
CA PHE A 368 6.82 14.37 15.90
C PHE A 368 7.89 15.26 16.49
N ASP A 369 8.25 15.11 17.77
CA ASP A 369 9.37 15.83 18.38
C ASP A 369 10.70 15.49 17.69
N HIS A 370 10.95 14.20 17.42
CA HIS A 370 12.14 13.77 16.68
C HIS A 370 12.25 14.45 15.31
N PHE A 371 11.18 14.44 14.51
CA PHE A 371 11.15 15.11 13.21
C PHE A 371 11.21 16.64 13.33
N SER A 372 10.65 17.21 14.39
CA SER A 372 10.75 18.65 14.66
C SER A 372 12.20 19.08 14.88
N ARG A 373 12.98 18.28 15.63
CA ARG A 373 14.40 18.55 15.90
C ARG A 373 15.28 18.35 14.67
N LEU A 374 15.01 17.32 13.85
CA LEU A 374 15.82 17.01 12.67
C LEU A 374 15.53 17.94 11.49
N PHE A 375 14.27 18.27 11.25
CA PHE A 375 13.84 18.92 10.00
C PHE A 375 13.23 20.31 10.21
N GLY A 376 13.09 20.77 11.46
CA GLY A 376 12.49 22.07 11.74
C GLY A 376 11.05 22.17 11.27
N ILE A 377 10.25 21.11 11.43
CA ILE A 377 8.82 21.09 11.12
C ILE A 377 7.97 20.88 12.38
N LYS A 378 6.71 21.29 12.38
CA LYS A 378 5.73 21.02 13.45
C LYS A 378 4.48 20.37 12.87
N PHE A 379 3.88 19.49 13.65
CA PHE A 379 2.63 18.81 13.33
C PHE A 379 1.51 19.44 14.17
N VAL A 380 0.61 20.17 13.53
CA VAL A 380 -0.51 20.85 14.17
C VAL A 380 -1.77 20.02 13.91
N LYS A 381 -2.35 19.41 14.95
CA LYS A 381 -3.59 18.64 14.81
C LYS A 381 -4.74 19.57 14.45
N THR A 382 -5.56 19.19 13.46
CA THR A 382 -6.59 20.07 12.89
C THR A 382 -7.99 19.46 13.00
N GLU A 383 -8.50 19.34 14.21
CA GLU A 383 -9.83 18.76 14.46
C GLU A 383 -10.93 19.58 13.75
N GLY A 384 -11.78 18.90 12.98
CA GLY A 384 -12.90 19.52 12.25
C GLY A 384 -12.54 20.36 11.03
N LYS A 385 -11.25 20.56 10.71
CA LYS A 385 -10.81 21.36 9.56
C LYS A 385 -10.92 20.61 8.22
N TYR A 386 -10.70 19.29 8.26
CA TYR A 386 -10.70 18.44 7.09
C TYR A 386 -11.71 17.30 7.27
N PRO A 387 -12.49 16.97 6.24
CA PRO A 387 -13.27 15.74 6.24
C PRO A 387 -12.34 14.53 6.20
N VAL A 388 -12.83 13.40 6.71
CA VAL A 388 -12.09 12.14 6.80
C VAL A 388 -12.97 10.99 6.32
N TRP A 389 -12.35 9.93 5.78
CA TRP A 389 -13.05 8.73 5.32
C TRP A 389 -13.47 7.79 6.45
N HIS A 390 -12.87 7.94 7.63
CA HIS A 390 -13.20 7.14 8.80
C HIS A 390 -12.98 7.97 10.07
N LYS A 391 -13.83 7.75 11.09
CA LYS A 391 -13.82 8.52 12.35
C LYS A 391 -12.49 8.44 13.12
N ASP A 392 -11.72 7.37 12.92
CA ASP A 392 -10.45 7.14 13.59
C ASP A 392 -9.27 7.88 12.92
N VAL A 393 -9.50 8.52 11.77
CA VAL A 393 -8.44 9.23 11.03
C VAL A 393 -8.16 10.57 11.71
N GLN A 394 -6.88 10.80 12.03
CA GLN A 394 -6.40 12.06 12.54
C GLN A 394 -5.77 12.87 11.40
N VAL A 395 -5.90 14.20 11.44
CA VAL A 395 -5.36 15.09 10.41
C VAL A 395 -4.46 16.14 11.05
N PHE A 396 -3.33 16.37 10.41
CA PHE A 396 -2.31 17.33 10.84
C PHE A 396 -1.94 18.25 9.68
N ASP A 397 -1.86 19.54 9.96
CA ASP A 397 -1.09 20.46 9.12
C ASP A 397 0.38 20.38 9.55
N VAL A 398 1.26 20.24 8.58
CA VAL A 398 2.70 20.31 8.79
C VAL A 398 3.17 21.71 8.40
N VAL A 399 3.87 22.37 9.32
CA VAL A 399 4.39 23.73 9.12
C VAL A 399 5.88 23.80 9.46
N ASN A 400 6.59 24.75 8.87
CA ASN A 400 7.96 25.05 9.26
C ASN A 400 7.97 25.66 10.68
N SER A 401 8.85 25.16 11.54
CA SER A 401 8.98 25.57 12.94
C SER A 401 9.41 27.02 13.13
N GLY A 402 10.16 27.57 12.18
CA GLY A 402 10.77 28.89 12.25
C GLY A 402 9.84 30.02 11.80
N ASP A 403 9.33 29.96 10.57
CA ASP A 403 8.49 31.01 9.96
C ASP A 403 7.00 30.66 9.92
N GLY A 404 6.62 29.44 10.33
CA GLY A 404 5.24 28.96 10.28
C GLY A 404 4.75 28.62 8.86
N ALA A 405 5.63 28.62 7.85
CA ALA A 405 5.24 28.36 6.47
C ALA A 405 4.64 26.96 6.31
N PHE A 406 3.53 26.87 5.58
CA PHE A 406 2.84 25.61 5.35
C PHE A 406 3.67 24.65 4.49
N VAL A 407 3.86 23.42 4.99
CA VAL A 407 4.66 22.36 4.36
C VAL A 407 3.77 21.32 3.69
N GLY A 408 2.65 20.92 4.29
CA GLY A 408 1.72 19.94 3.71
C GLY A 408 0.65 19.45 4.68
N THR A 409 -0.27 18.61 4.18
CA THR A 409 -1.33 17.99 4.99
C THR A 409 -1.06 16.50 5.17
N PHE A 410 -1.15 16.01 6.40
CA PHE A 410 -0.89 14.62 6.78
C PHE A 410 -2.12 13.99 7.44
N TYR A 411 -2.63 12.92 6.84
CA TYR A 411 -3.69 12.07 7.40
C TYR A 411 -3.09 10.81 8.04
N ALA A 412 -3.60 10.41 9.19
CA ALA A 412 -3.05 9.32 9.97
C ALA A 412 -4.16 8.33 10.37
N ASP A 413 -4.06 7.10 9.85
CA ASP A 413 -5.11 6.07 9.95
C ASP A 413 -4.54 4.76 10.50
N PHE A 414 -4.58 4.59 11.81
CA PHE A 414 -3.75 3.60 12.49
C PHE A 414 -4.40 2.25 12.77
N HIS A 415 -5.72 2.12 12.73
CA HIS A 415 -6.41 0.95 13.28
C HIS A 415 -6.93 -0.03 12.23
N PRO A 416 -6.94 -1.35 12.50
CA PRO A 416 -7.53 -2.35 11.63
C PRO A 416 -9.05 -2.27 11.64
N ARG A 417 -9.67 -2.68 10.53
CA ARG A 417 -11.13 -2.77 10.35
C ARG A 417 -11.44 -3.56 9.08
N THR A 418 -12.67 -4.05 8.97
CA THR A 418 -13.22 -4.72 7.77
C THR A 418 -13.01 -3.84 6.53
N GLY A 419 -12.61 -4.47 5.42
CA GLY A 419 -12.32 -3.81 4.15
C GLY A 419 -10.98 -3.06 4.08
N LYS A 420 -10.22 -2.95 5.17
CA LYS A 420 -8.88 -2.33 5.16
C LYS A 420 -7.81 -3.36 4.84
N ASN A 421 -6.90 -3.03 3.92
CA ASN A 421 -5.76 -3.88 3.61
C ASN A 421 -4.86 -4.09 4.84
N GLN A 422 -4.22 -5.27 4.92
CA GLN A 422 -3.28 -5.60 5.99
C GLN A 422 -1.92 -4.92 5.82
N GLY A 423 -1.19 -4.76 6.92
CA GLY A 423 0.16 -4.18 6.94
C GLY A 423 0.18 -2.68 7.21
N ALA A 424 1.18 -1.98 6.68
CA ALA A 424 1.31 -0.54 6.79
C ALA A 424 1.83 0.05 5.47
N TRP A 425 1.35 1.22 5.10
CA TRP A 425 1.76 1.92 3.88
C TRP A 425 1.63 3.43 4.04
N MET A 426 2.38 4.14 3.19
CA MET A 426 2.19 5.56 2.95
C MET A 426 1.49 5.71 1.60
N THR A 427 0.58 6.68 1.51
CA THR A 427 -0.05 7.05 0.26
C THR A 427 -0.05 8.56 0.05
N THR A 428 -0.20 8.95 -1.20
CA THR A 428 -0.29 10.33 -1.65
C THR A 428 -1.63 10.57 -2.33
N TYR A 429 -2.37 11.58 -1.89
CA TYR A 429 -3.54 12.12 -2.61
C TYR A 429 -3.14 13.20 -3.61
N ARG A 430 -2.08 13.97 -3.30
CA ARG A 430 -1.41 14.87 -4.24
C ARG A 430 0.07 14.99 -3.88
N ASN A 431 0.95 14.77 -4.84
CA ASN A 431 2.40 14.98 -4.66
C ASN A 431 2.70 16.48 -4.50
N GLN A 432 3.86 16.81 -3.94
CA GLN A 432 4.40 18.15 -4.14
C GLN A 432 4.81 18.26 -5.61
N GLY A 433 4.41 19.34 -6.27
CA GLY A 433 4.73 19.52 -7.69
C GLY A 433 3.80 20.50 -8.38
N LEU A 434 4.00 20.62 -9.69
CA LEU A 434 3.15 21.44 -10.54
C LEU A 434 1.73 20.85 -10.58
N TRP A 435 0.75 21.69 -10.29
CA TRP A 435 -0.65 21.36 -10.32
C TRP A 435 -1.43 22.57 -10.82
N ARG A 436 -2.14 22.43 -11.95
CA ARG A 436 -2.92 23.52 -12.57
C ARG A 436 -2.13 24.83 -12.70
N GLY A 437 -0.85 24.70 -13.08
CA GLY A 437 0.07 25.83 -13.31
C GLY A 437 0.71 26.43 -12.06
N ARG A 438 0.58 25.82 -10.88
CA ARG A 438 1.24 26.27 -9.64
C ARG A 438 1.89 25.12 -8.90
N VAL A 439 2.99 25.39 -8.20
CA VAL A 439 3.59 24.39 -7.31
C VAL A 439 2.74 24.30 -6.05
N GLU A 440 2.11 23.14 -5.84
CA GLU A 440 1.25 22.89 -4.68
C GLU A 440 1.97 22.01 -3.65
N ARG A 441 1.56 22.15 -2.39
CA ARG A 441 2.07 21.32 -1.27
C ARG A 441 1.43 19.94 -1.28
N PRO A 442 2.09 18.91 -0.71
CA PRO A 442 1.58 17.56 -0.75
C PRO A 442 0.39 17.35 0.20
N VAL A 443 -0.43 16.36 -0.14
CA VAL A 443 -1.47 15.78 0.73
C VAL A 443 -1.20 14.29 0.81
N VAL A 444 -0.85 13.80 2.00
CA VAL A 444 -0.35 12.44 2.21
C VAL A 444 -1.08 11.75 3.35
N ALA A 445 -1.06 10.43 3.36
CA ALA A 445 -1.55 9.64 4.47
C ALA A 445 -0.60 8.51 4.85
N ILE A 446 -0.56 8.16 6.15
CA ILE A 446 0.02 6.92 6.64
C ILE A 446 -1.13 6.07 7.16
N VAL A 447 -1.14 4.81 6.72
CA VAL A 447 -2.16 3.84 7.06
C VAL A 447 -1.49 2.63 7.69
N CYS A 448 -1.91 2.26 8.90
CA CYS A 448 -1.38 1.12 9.66
C CYS A 448 -2.52 0.21 10.17
N ASN A 449 -2.17 -0.90 10.82
CA ASN A 449 -3.11 -1.83 11.45
C ASN A 449 -2.70 -2.13 12.91
N PHE A 450 -2.51 -1.07 13.70
CA PHE A 450 -2.21 -1.12 15.13
C PHE A 450 -3.45 -1.43 15.97
N THR A 451 -3.25 -2.17 17.07
CA THR A 451 -4.29 -2.53 18.04
C THR A 451 -5.23 -1.37 18.34
N LYS A 452 -6.55 -1.59 18.23
CA LYS A 452 -7.56 -0.59 18.60
C LYS A 452 -7.46 -0.27 20.11
N PRO A 453 -7.84 0.95 20.54
CA PRO A 453 -8.12 1.19 21.96
C PRO A 453 -9.32 0.33 22.42
N THR A 454 -9.38 0.02 23.72
CA THR A 454 -10.59 -0.51 24.37
C THR A 454 -11.32 0.62 25.09
N LYS A 455 -12.46 0.33 25.74
CA LYS A 455 -13.20 1.32 26.53
C LYS A 455 -12.34 1.97 27.62
N ASP A 456 -11.43 1.20 28.22
CA ASP A 456 -10.69 1.60 29.41
C ASP A 456 -9.18 1.79 29.15
N LYS A 457 -8.66 1.40 27.97
CA LYS A 457 -7.23 1.47 27.64
C LYS A 457 -7.00 2.14 26.28
N PRO A 458 -5.98 3.02 26.16
CA PRO A 458 -5.60 3.58 24.87
C PRO A 458 -5.06 2.48 23.94
N SER A 459 -4.83 2.82 22.67
CA SER A 459 -4.11 1.94 21.75
C SER A 459 -2.68 1.74 22.26
N LEU A 460 -2.37 0.53 22.73
CA LEU A 460 -1.03 0.15 23.18
C LEU A 460 -0.34 -0.73 22.14
N LEU A 461 0.86 -0.31 21.75
CA LEU A 461 1.64 -0.89 20.67
C LEU A 461 2.66 -1.90 21.19
N THR A 462 3.13 -2.76 20.29
CA THR A 462 4.35 -3.55 20.47
C THR A 462 5.55 -2.77 19.96
N HIS A 463 6.75 -3.07 20.45
CA HIS A 463 7.98 -2.46 19.93
C HIS A 463 8.26 -2.84 18.47
N GLY A 464 7.90 -4.06 18.07
CA GLY A 464 8.20 -4.64 16.74
C GLY A 464 6.97 -4.92 15.90
#